data_AF-A0A9Q9DSV1-F1
#
_entry.id   AF-A0A9Q9DSV1-F1
#
_cell.length_a   1.000
_cell.length_b   1.000
_cell.length_c   1.000
_cell.angle_alpha   90.00
_cell.angle_beta   90.00
_cell.angle_gamma   90.00
#
_symmetry.space_group_name_H-M   'P 1'
#
loop_
_entity.id
_entity.type
_entity.pdbx_description
1 polymer ?
#
loop_
_entity_poly.entity_id
_entity_poly.type
_entity_poly.pdbx_seq_one_letter_code
_entity_poly.pdbx_strand_id
1 'polypeptide(L)'
;MIPHISVDSYPSSCPPPHDRRQSDDMSTSSSNSSVSDKDMAADPTLQPRPRLGSRKSSGTIIIPRDSPNVEMKEEEEEYDDGDARTMSPRRSSEEIEKMGQDARQALIEQAKALQASLMEIVDRVEVVKSEHEKLEGGNRFLQSYIGELMQTSKLTSAGAGKATKVKGKGKTIK
;
A
#
# COMPACT_ATOMS: atom_id res chain seq x y z
N MET A 1 -14.07 41.61 -9.86
CA MET A 1 -12.79 41.12 -10.43
C MET A 1 -12.25 40.07 -9.48
N ILE A 2 -12.30 38.80 -9.89
CA ILE A 2 -11.92 37.64 -9.07
C ILE A 2 -10.65 37.07 -9.72
N PRO A 3 -9.56 36.80 -8.98
CA PRO A 3 -8.36 36.25 -9.60
C PRO A 3 -8.58 34.76 -9.90
N HIS A 4 -8.38 34.39 -11.17
CA HIS A 4 -8.22 33.00 -11.60
C HIS A 4 -6.89 32.49 -11.06
N ILE A 5 -6.93 31.49 -10.18
CA ILE A 5 -5.75 30.74 -9.76
C ILE A 5 -5.56 29.63 -10.81
N SER A 6 -4.48 29.73 -11.56
CA SER A 6 -4.04 28.70 -12.51
C SER A 6 -3.59 27.48 -11.72
N VAL A 7 -4.26 26.35 -11.91
CA VAL A 7 -3.83 25.05 -11.40
C VAL A 7 -2.76 24.51 -12.34
N ASP A 8 -1.50 24.57 -11.92
CA ASP A 8 -0.41 23.90 -12.63
C ASP A 8 -0.64 22.38 -12.60
N SER A 9 -0.58 21.81 -13.79
CA SER A 9 -0.76 20.39 -14.07
C SER A 9 0.46 19.62 -13.55
N TYR A 10 0.30 18.86 -12.47
CA TYR A 10 1.29 17.86 -12.05
C TYR A 10 1.37 16.73 -13.09
N PRO A 11 2.56 16.26 -13.50
CA PRO A 11 2.66 15.01 -14.22
C PRO A 11 2.34 13.86 -13.25
N SER A 12 1.18 13.25 -13.45
CA SER A 12 0.80 11.98 -12.82
C SER A 12 1.67 10.85 -13.37
N SER A 13 2.84 10.62 -12.78
CA SER A 13 3.61 9.39 -13.02
C SER A 13 3.06 8.27 -12.13
N CYS A 14 1.93 7.69 -12.53
CA CYS A 14 1.54 6.35 -12.08
C CYS A 14 2.54 5.36 -12.68
N PRO A 15 3.33 4.61 -11.88
CA PRO A 15 3.94 3.40 -12.40
C PRO A 15 2.81 2.43 -12.79
N PRO A 16 2.90 1.74 -13.95
CA PRO A 16 1.90 0.76 -14.33
C PRO A 16 1.80 -0.31 -13.24
N PRO A 17 0.59 -0.83 -12.96
CA PRO A 17 0.47 -1.95 -12.04
C PRO A 17 1.25 -3.11 -12.65
N HIS A 18 2.38 -3.46 -12.04
CA HIS A 18 2.96 -4.78 -12.25
C HIS A 18 1.92 -5.77 -11.79
N ASP A 19 1.31 -6.43 -12.77
CA ASP A 19 0.43 -7.58 -12.62
C ASP A 19 1.02 -8.55 -11.59
N ARG A 20 0.55 -8.47 -10.35
CA ARG A 20 0.35 -9.67 -9.54
C ARG A 20 -0.88 -10.37 -10.10
N ARG A 21 -0.73 -10.92 -11.30
CA ARG A 21 -1.47 -12.10 -11.70
C ARG A 21 -0.50 -13.26 -11.58
N GLN A 22 -0.40 -13.75 -10.36
CA GLN A 22 -0.33 -15.19 -10.17
C GLN A 22 -1.64 -15.71 -10.79
N SER A 23 -1.62 -15.90 -12.10
CA SER A 23 -2.55 -16.78 -12.76
C SER A 23 -2.17 -18.16 -12.24
N ASP A 24 -2.74 -18.52 -11.09
CA ASP A 24 -3.25 -19.87 -10.96
C ASP A 24 -4.32 -19.98 -12.05
N ASP A 25 -3.85 -20.23 -13.27
CA ASP A 25 -4.65 -20.71 -14.36
C ASP A 25 -5.11 -22.07 -13.88
N MET A 26 -6.22 -22.07 -13.13
CA MET A 26 -7.06 -23.24 -12.97
C MET A 26 -7.62 -23.47 -14.36
N SER A 27 -6.78 -24.03 -15.22
CA SER A 27 -7.18 -24.70 -16.43
C SER A 27 -8.17 -25.77 -15.97
N THR A 28 -9.44 -25.43 -16.01
CA THR A 28 -10.52 -26.42 -16.13
C THR A 28 -10.37 -27.01 -17.51
N SER A 29 -9.30 -27.79 -17.70
CA SER A 29 -9.20 -28.76 -18.78
C SER A 29 -10.29 -29.77 -18.50
N SER A 30 -11.48 -29.49 -19.03
CA SER A 30 -12.52 -30.46 -19.27
C SER A 30 -11.97 -31.46 -20.28
N SER A 31 -11.14 -32.38 -19.80
CA SER A 31 -10.69 -33.53 -20.56
C SER A 31 -11.83 -34.54 -20.56
N ASN A 32 -12.70 -34.37 -21.54
CA ASN A 32 -13.68 -35.36 -21.94
C ASN A 32 -12.91 -36.47 -22.69
N SER A 33 -12.41 -37.47 -21.97
CA SER A 33 -11.90 -38.73 -22.56
C SER A 33 -12.70 -39.88 -21.94
N SER A 34 -13.84 -40.27 -22.51
CA SER A 34 -13.97 -41.15 -23.68
C SER A 34 -12.98 -42.32 -23.61
N VAL A 35 -13.55 -43.48 -23.27
CA VAL A 35 -13.04 -44.86 -23.35
C VAL A 35 -11.63 -45.08 -23.91
N SER A 36 -10.79 -45.74 -23.13
CA SER A 36 -9.70 -46.57 -23.65
C SER A 36 -9.45 -47.71 -22.67
N ASP A 37 -10.03 -48.87 -22.96
CA ASP A 37 -9.54 -50.16 -22.49
C ASP A 37 -8.14 -50.36 -23.09
N LYS A 38 -7.10 -50.00 -22.34
CA LYS A 38 -5.75 -50.52 -22.55
C LYS A 38 -5.10 -50.78 -21.20
N ASP A 39 -4.68 -52.02 -21.05
CA ASP A 39 -3.94 -52.61 -19.95
C ASP A 39 -2.91 -51.64 -19.35
N MET A 40 -3.24 -51.08 -18.19
CA MET A 40 -2.25 -50.53 -17.27
C MET A 40 -2.12 -51.54 -16.14
N ALA A 41 -0.95 -52.17 -16.06
CA ALA A 41 -0.60 -53.12 -15.01
C ALA A 41 -0.99 -52.52 -13.64
N ALA A 42 -1.98 -53.13 -13.01
CA ALA A 42 -2.40 -52.74 -11.67
C ALA A 42 -1.26 -53.02 -10.70
N ASP A 43 -0.85 -52.00 -9.94
CA ASP A 43 -0.02 -52.18 -8.75
C ASP A 43 -0.73 -53.18 -7.81
N PRO A 44 -0.12 -54.33 -7.47
CA PRO A 44 -0.77 -55.37 -6.67
C PRO A 44 -1.07 -54.92 -5.22
N THR A 45 -0.61 -53.75 -4.80
CA THR A 45 -0.85 -53.21 -3.45
C THR A 45 -2.07 -52.28 -3.36
N LEU A 46 -2.65 -51.87 -4.49
CA LEU A 46 -3.77 -50.93 -4.51
C LEU A 46 -5.08 -51.65 -4.82
N GLN A 47 -6.04 -51.60 -3.89
CA GLN A 47 -7.37 -52.12 -4.17
C GLN A 47 -8.03 -51.34 -5.31
N PRO A 48 -8.62 -52.01 -6.31
CA PRO A 48 -9.25 -51.34 -7.43
C PRO A 48 -10.42 -50.50 -6.93
N ARG A 49 -10.40 -49.20 -7.26
CA ARG A 49 -11.45 -48.27 -6.88
C ARG A 49 -12.78 -48.77 -7.46
N PRO A 50 -13.86 -48.88 -6.66
CA PRO A 50 -15.17 -49.30 -7.16
C PRO A 50 -15.57 -48.48 -8.37
N ARG A 51 -15.96 -49.17 -9.45
CA ARG A 51 -16.40 -48.52 -10.69
C ARG A 51 -17.65 -47.71 -10.36
N LEU A 52 -17.52 -46.38 -10.39
CA LEU A 52 -18.66 -45.47 -10.28
C LEU A 52 -19.59 -45.77 -11.46
N GLY A 53 -20.78 -46.28 -11.16
CA GLY A 53 -21.80 -46.55 -12.16
C GLY A 53 -22.11 -45.28 -12.96
N SER A 54 -22.55 -45.46 -14.21
CA SER A 54 -22.99 -44.36 -15.08
C SER A 54 -24.11 -43.58 -14.38
N ARG A 55 -23.78 -42.45 -13.76
CA ARG A 55 -24.76 -41.53 -13.20
C ARG A 55 -25.19 -40.60 -14.33
N LYS A 56 -26.50 -40.50 -14.54
CA LYS A 56 -27.12 -39.48 -15.39
C LYS A 56 -26.62 -38.10 -14.91
N SER A 57 -26.30 -37.18 -15.82
CA SER A 57 -25.84 -35.83 -15.42
C SER A 57 -26.93 -35.15 -14.60
N SER A 58 -26.77 -35.09 -13.27
CA SER A 58 -27.57 -34.20 -12.44
C SER A 58 -27.22 -32.79 -12.87
N GLY A 59 -28.22 -31.98 -13.19
CA GLY A 59 -28.04 -30.64 -13.71
C GLY A 59 -27.08 -29.78 -12.88
N THR A 60 -26.64 -28.70 -13.50
CA THR A 60 -25.67 -27.77 -12.96
C THR A 60 -26.06 -27.25 -11.57
N ILE A 61 -25.13 -27.36 -10.60
CA ILE A 61 -25.29 -26.88 -9.21
C ILE A 61 -25.24 -25.34 -9.12
N ILE A 62 -25.08 -24.64 -10.25
CA ILE A 62 -24.95 -23.18 -10.32
C ILE A 62 -26.30 -22.53 -10.05
N ILE A 63 -26.42 -21.97 -8.85
CA ILE A 63 -27.54 -21.12 -8.47
C ILE A 63 -27.27 -19.69 -8.98
N PRO A 64 -28.20 -19.04 -9.69
CA PRO A 64 -28.06 -17.64 -10.11
C PRO A 64 -27.84 -16.71 -8.91
N ARG A 65 -27.04 -15.66 -9.12
CA ARG A 65 -26.65 -14.69 -8.06
C ARG A 65 -27.83 -13.97 -7.41
N ASP A 66 -28.94 -13.84 -8.12
CA ASP A 66 -30.13 -13.12 -7.65
C ASP A 66 -31.14 -14.03 -6.93
N SER A 67 -30.73 -15.25 -6.57
CA SER A 67 -31.59 -16.20 -5.86
C SER A 67 -31.83 -15.73 -4.41
N PRO A 68 -33.10 -15.64 -3.95
CA PRO A 68 -33.45 -14.92 -2.74
C PRO A 68 -32.97 -15.58 -1.43
N ASN A 69 -32.70 -16.89 -1.39
CA ASN A 69 -32.34 -17.60 -0.16
C ASN A 69 -31.45 -18.82 -0.45
N VAL A 70 -30.13 -18.63 -0.46
CA VAL A 70 -29.16 -19.75 -0.57
C VAL A 70 -28.67 -20.22 0.81
N GLU A 71 -28.71 -19.34 1.80
CA GLU A 71 -28.31 -19.64 3.18
C GLU A 71 -29.54 -20.19 3.95
N MET A 72 -29.38 -21.35 4.59
CA MET A 72 -30.39 -21.83 5.54
C MET A 72 -30.46 -20.85 6.71
N LYS A 73 -31.67 -20.51 7.16
CA LYS A 73 -31.83 -19.64 8.32
C LYS A 73 -31.26 -20.35 9.55
N GLU A 74 -30.61 -19.61 10.45
CA GLU A 74 -29.97 -20.15 11.67
C GLU A 74 -30.93 -21.02 12.52
N GLU A 75 -32.23 -20.72 12.46
CA GLU A 75 -33.31 -21.42 13.15
C GLU A 75 -33.79 -22.71 12.44
N GLU A 76 -33.37 -22.94 11.19
CA GLU A 76 -33.68 -24.14 10.41
C GLU A 76 -32.50 -25.14 10.37
N GLU A 77 -31.34 -24.77 10.93
CA GLU A 77 -30.21 -25.67 11.14
C GLU A 77 -30.43 -26.60 12.35
N GLU A 78 -31.42 -27.50 12.24
CA GLU A 78 -31.58 -28.61 13.18
C GLU A 78 -30.65 -29.76 12.75
N TYR A 79 -29.55 -29.93 13.48
CA TYR A 79 -28.60 -31.01 13.25
C TYR A 79 -29.15 -32.30 13.87
N ASP A 80 -29.35 -33.33 13.04
CA ASP A 80 -29.74 -34.67 13.48
C ASP A 80 -28.62 -35.34 14.31
N ASP A 81 -28.98 -36.25 15.21
CA ASP A 81 -28.05 -37.00 16.07
C ASP A 81 -27.06 -37.86 15.26
N GLY A 82 -27.37 -38.13 13.98
CA GLY A 82 -26.50 -38.80 13.01
C GLY A 82 -25.76 -37.87 12.03
N ASP A 83 -25.84 -36.55 12.19
CA ASP A 83 -25.24 -35.61 11.23
C ASP A 83 -23.71 -35.68 11.28
N ALA A 84 -23.08 -36.07 10.17
CA ALA A 84 -21.62 -36.16 10.06
C ALA A 84 -20.90 -34.84 10.39
N ARG A 85 -21.58 -33.69 10.27
CA ARG A 85 -21.06 -32.38 10.66
C ARG A 85 -20.84 -32.25 12.16
N THR A 86 -21.60 -32.97 13.00
CA THR A 86 -21.42 -33.02 14.46
C THR A 86 -20.35 -34.04 14.88
N MET A 87 -20.06 -35.02 14.00
CA MET A 87 -19.13 -36.12 14.26
C MET A 87 -17.66 -35.83 13.88
N SER A 88 -17.37 -34.69 13.27
CA SER A 88 -15.99 -34.24 13.04
C SER A 88 -15.41 -33.64 14.32
N PRO A 89 -14.14 -33.92 14.70
CA PRO A 89 -13.52 -33.28 15.86
C PRO A 89 -13.50 -31.76 15.69
N ARG A 90 -14.45 -31.06 16.31
CA ARG A 90 -14.47 -29.61 16.43
C ARG A 90 -13.54 -29.24 17.59
N ARG A 91 -12.77 -28.14 17.44
CA ARG A 91 -12.04 -27.54 18.58
C ARG A 91 -13.02 -27.36 19.74
N SER A 92 -12.59 -27.59 20.97
CA SER A 92 -13.45 -27.36 22.13
C SER A 92 -13.89 -25.88 22.13
N SER A 93 -15.09 -25.60 22.63
CA SER A 93 -15.60 -24.22 22.75
C SER A 93 -14.63 -23.31 23.52
N GLU A 94 -13.96 -23.86 24.53
CA GLU A 94 -12.91 -23.21 25.31
C GLU A 94 -11.69 -22.81 24.45
N GLU A 95 -11.24 -23.68 23.53
CA GLU A 95 -10.12 -23.38 22.63
C GLU A 95 -10.47 -22.24 21.65
N ILE A 96 -11.71 -22.22 21.15
CA ILE A 96 -12.21 -21.18 20.24
C ILE A 96 -12.28 -19.83 20.96
N GLU A 97 -12.78 -19.80 22.19
CA GLU A 97 -12.84 -18.58 23.00
C GLU A 97 -11.44 -18.02 23.26
N LYS A 98 -10.50 -18.89 23.66
CA LYS A 98 -9.10 -18.52 23.86
C LYS A 98 -8.48 -17.93 22.60
N MET A 99 -8.67 -18.56 21.44
CA MET A 99 -8.19 -18.04 20.16
C MET A 99 -8.76 -16.66 19.84
N GLY A 100 -10.04 -16.42 20.15
CA GLY A 100 -10.66 -15.10 20.01
C GLY A 100 -10.08 -14.05 20.96
N GLN A 101 -9.76 -14.42 22.19
CA GLN A 101 -9.09 -13.53 23.15
C GLN A 101 -7.65 -13.20 22.70
N ASP A 102 -6.89 -14.20 22.27
CA ASP A 102 -5.52 -14.03 21.77
C ASP A 102 -5.49 -13.12 20.54
N ALA A 103 -6.43 -13.29 19.60
CA ALA A 103 -6.56 -12.42 18.43
C ALA A 103 -6.87 -10.96 18.80
N ARG A 104 -7.78 -10.74 19.76
CA ARG A 104 -8.08 -9.39 20.28
C ARG A 104 -6.86 -8.77 20.95
N GLN A 105 -6.14 -9.55 21.76
CA GLN A 105 -4.94 -9.09 22.45
C GLN A 105 -3.84 -8.70 21.45
N ALA A 106 -3.61 -9.51 20.42
CA ALA A 106 -2.64 -9.22 19.36
C ALA A 106 -2.98 -7.92 18.61
N LEU A 107 -4.27 -7.68 18.30
CA LEU A 107 -4.71 -6.42 17.68
C LEU A 107 -4.45 -5.21 18.58
N ILE A 108 -4.73 -5.33 19.88
CA ILE A 108 -4.47 -4.26 20.85
C ILE A 108 -2.96 -3.96 20.94
N GLU A 109 -2.12 -4.99 20.95
CA GLU A 109 -0.67 -4.83 20.99
C GLU A 109 -0.13 -4.16 19.74
N GLN A 110 -0.60 -4.55 18.55
CA GLN A 110 -0.24 -3.88 17.30
C GLN A 110 -0.66 -2.42 17.29
N ALA A 111 -1.88 -2.11 17.75
CA ALA A 111 -2.35 -0.73 17.84
C ALA A 111 -1.48 0.12 18.78
N LYS A 112 -1.05 -0.44 19.92
CA LYS A 112 -0.13 0.24 20.85
C LYS A 112 1.25 0.47 20.25
N ALA A 113 1.80 -0.52 19.56
CA ALA A 113 3.09 -0.38 18.88
C ALA A 113 3.03 0.71 17.80
N LEU A 114 1.95 0.74 17.02
CA LEU A 114 1.72 1.78 16.02
C LEU A 114 1.62 3.17 16.67
N GLN A 115 0.86 3.30 17.76
CA GLN A 115 0.73 4.57 18.47
C GLN A 115 2.07 5.07 19.01
N ALA A 116 2.89 4.19 19.58
CA ALA A 116 4.22 4.53 20.05
C ALA A 116 5.14 4.99 18.91
N SER A 117 5.10 4.28 17.77
CA SER A 117 5.85 4.67 16.58
C SER A 117 5.43 6.03 16.03
N LEU A 118 4.13 6.34 16.05
CA LEU A 118 3.63 7.65 15.62
C LEU A 118 4.07 8.78 16.55
N MET A 119 4.05 8.58 17.87
CA MET A 119 4.56 9.58 18.82
C MET A 119 6.06 9.84 18.58
N GLU A 120 6.85 8.79 18.38
CA GLU A 120 8.28 8.95 18.07
C GLU A 120 8.52 9.75 16.77
N ILE A 121 7.72 9.53 15.74
CA ILE A 121 7.81 10.30 14.49
C ILE A 121 7.46 11.77 14.73
N VAL A 122 6.42 12.05 15.52
CA VAL A 122 6.03 13.43 15.87
C VAL A 122 7.19 14.14 16.58
N ASP A 123 7.80 13.51 17.58
CA ASP A 123 8.95 14.10 18.30
C ASP A 123 10.10 14.41 17.35
N ARG A 124 10.43 13.50 16.42
CA ARG A 124 11.47 13.73 15.40
C ARG A 124 11.13 14.90 14.48
N VAL A 125 9.87 15.04 14.07
CA VAL A 125 9.40 16.16 13.24
C VAL A 125 9.51 17.48 13.99
N GLU A 126 9.20 17.52 15.29
CA GLU A 126 9.34 18.72 16.11
C GLU A 126 10.80 19.18 16.22
N VAL A 127 11.73 18.24 16.41
CA VAL A 127 13.17 18.54 16.40
C VAL A 127 13.58 19.18 15.08
N VAL A 128 13.25 18.53 13.95
CA VAL A 128 13.58 19.05 12.61
C VAL A 128 12.96 20.42 12.36
N LYS A 129 11.72 20.63 12.78
CA LYS A 129 11.05 21.94 12.67
C LYS A 129 11.80 23.02 13.43
N SER A 130 12.21 22.75 14.67
CA SER A 130 12.95 23.72 15.49
C SER A 130 14.32 24.06 14.90
N GLU A 131 15.00 23.09 14.29
CA GLU A 131 16.27 23.30 13.59
C GLU A 131 16.07 24.10 12.31
N HIS A 132 15.02 23.80 11.54
CA HIS A 132 14.65 24.54 10.35
C HIS A 132 14.37 26.01 10.67
N GLU A 133 13.59 26.31 11.71
CA GLU A 133 13.32 27.69 12.14
C GLU A 133 14.62 28.45 12.50
N LYS A 134 15.58 27.79 13.15
CA LYS A 134 16.90 28.38 13.44
C LYS A 134 17.69 28.67 12.17
N LEU A 135 17.75 27.71 11.24
CA LEU A 135 18.45 27.87 9.97
C LEU A 135 17.82 28.95 9.10
N GLU A 136 16.49 29.01 9.06
CA GLU A 136 15.75 30.04 8.34
C GLU A 136 15.99 31.42 8.95
N GLY A 137 15.95 31.54 10.29
CA GLY A 137 16.29 32.77 11.00
C GLY A 137 17.72 33.24 10.70
N GLY A 138 18.69 32.32 10.75
CA GLY A 138 20.08 32.61 10.39
C GLY A 138 20.24 33.04 8.93
N ASN A 139 19.55 32.37 8.00
CA ASN A 139 19.60 32.71 6.58
C ASN A 139 18.99 34.11 6.32
N ARG A 140 17.86 34.43 6.95
CA ARG A 140 17.27 35.78 6.90
C ARG A 140 18.24 36.83 7.43
N PHE A 141 18.92 36.57 8.55
CA PHE A 141 19.93 37.47 9.10
C PHE A 141 21.08 37.70 8.11
N LEU A 142 21.63 36.64 7.53
CA LEU A 142 22.71 36.74 6.54
C LEU A 142 22.28 37.52 5.30
N GLN A 143 21.07 37.29 4.80
CA GLN A 143 20.53 38.04 3.66
C GLN A 143 20.38 39.54 3.97
N SER A 144 19.86 39.89 5.15
CA SER A 144 19.76 41.30 5.58
C SER A 144 21.15 41.94 5.67
N TYR A 145 22.10 41.27 6.31
CA TYR A 145 23.47 41.77 6.47
C TYR A 145 24.16 41.98 5.12
N ILE A 146 24.03 41.04 4.19
CA ILE A 146 24.56 41.19 2.82
C ILE A 146 23.87 42.36 2.11
N GLY A 147 22.54 42.49 2.23
CA GLY A 147 21.78 43.59 1.66
C GLY A 147 22.27 44.96 2.15
N GLU A 148 22.44 45.12 3.46
CA GLU A 148 22.97 46.34 4.08
C GLU A 148 24.41 46.64 3.64
N LEU A 149 25.27 45.62 3.62
CA LEU A 149 26.67 45.75 3.19
C LEU A 149 26.76 46.17 1.71
N MET A 150 25.91 45.61 0.85
CA MET A 150 25.84 45.99 -0.56
C MET A 150 25.28 47.40 -0.74
N GLN A 151 24.27 47.80 0.03
CA GLN A 151 23.69 49.14 -0.02
C GLN A 151 24.70 50.20 0.41
N THR A 152 25.39 49.97 1.53
CA THR A 152 26.46 50.85 2.00
C THR A 152 27.61 50.92 1.00
N SER A 153 28.04 49.79 0.44
CA SER A 153 29.09 49.74 -0.60
C SER A 153 28.74 50.52 -1.88
N LYS A 154 27.46 50.52 -2.29
CA LYS A 154 26.99 51.34 -3.43
C LYS A 154 27.02 52.84 -3.12
N LEU A 155 26.64 53.22 -1.90
CA LEU A 155 26.63 54.62 -1.47
C LEU A 155 28.05 55.19 -1.33
N THR A 156 28.99 54.41 -0.79
CA THR A 156 30.38 54.85 -0.59
C THR A 156 31.18 54.89 -1.90
N SER A 157 30.95 53.96 -2.83
CA SER A 157 31.63 53.95 -4.14
C SER A 157 31.08 55.02 -5.11
N ALA A 158 29.78 55.31 -5.10
CA ALA A 158 29.19 56.38 -5.91
C ALA A 158 29.63 57.79 -5.47
N GLY A 159 30.05 57.97 -4.22
CA GLY A 159 30.60 59.23 -3.71
C GLY A 159 32.04 59.53 -4.18
N ALA A 160 32.82 58.50 -4.51
CA ALA A 160 34.22 58.67 -4.94
C ALA A 160 34.39 58.98 -6.44
N GLY A 161 33.36 58.74 -7.26
CA GLY A 161 33.44 58.86 -8.73
C GLY A 161 33.26 60.27 -9.31
N LYS A 162 32.87 61.28 -8.52
CA LYS A 162 32.63 62.65 -9.02
C LYS A 162 33.82 63.62 -8.87
N ALA A 163 34.93 63.20 -8.26
CA ALA A 163 36.10 64.06 -8.06
C ALA A 163 37.20 63.93 -9.15
N THR A 164 37.13 62.94 -10.03
CA THR A 164 38.23 62.62 -10.97
C THR A 164 37.85 62.85 -12.44
N LYS A 165 37.29 64.01 -12.76
CA LYS A 165 37.21 64.49 -14.15
C LYS A 165 37.92 65.82 -14.31
N VAL A 166 39.16 65.90 -13.84
CA VAL A 166 40.06 67.03 -14.13
C VAL A 166 41.45 66.50 -14.50
N LYS A 167 41.75 66.56 -15.81
CA LYS A 167 43.05 66.95 -16.38
C LYS A 167 44.21 65.94 -16.36
N GLY A 168 44.59 65.48 -17.55
CA GLY A 168 45.88 64.83 -17.79
C GLY A 168 46.09 64.45 -19.26
N LYS A 169 46.45 65.43 -20.10
CA LYS A 169 46.91 65.22 -21.48
C LYS A 169 48.21 64.40 -21.48
N GLY A 170 48.40 63.64 -22.56
CA GLY A 170 49.39 62.56 -22.66
C GLY A 170 50.86 62.98 -22.67
N LYS A 171 51.70 61.96 -22.56
CA LYS A 171 53.10 61.98 -22.98
C LYS A 171 53.53 60.55 -23.33
N THR A 172 53.59 60.24 -24.61
CA THR A 172 54.26 59.05 -25.15
C THR A 172 55.75 59.39 -25.24
N ILE A 173 56.59 58.66 -24.51
CA ILE A 173 58.04 58.85 -24.52
C ILE A 173 58.63 57.85 -25.52
N LYS A 174 59.47 58.37 -26.43
CA LYS A 174 60.27 57.60 -27.39
C LYS A 174 61.47 56.96 -26.71
#